data_AF-A0A3P1SEJ5-F1
#
_entry.id   AF-A0A3P1SEJ5-F1
#
_cell.length_a   1.000
_cell.length_b   1.000
_cell.length_c   1.000
_cell.angle_alpha   90.00
_cell.angle_beta   90.00
_cell.angle_gamma   90.00
#
_symmetry.space_group_name_H-M   'P 1'
#
loop_
_entity.id
_entity.type
_entity.pdbx_description
1 polymer ?
#
loop_
_entity_poly.entity_id
_entity_poly.type
_entity_poly.pdbx_seq_one_letter_code
_entity_poly.pdbx_strand_id
1 'polypeptide(L)' 'MRNAEKTIRKQIADANGIVYEPKKCNFKGECRGTCPACEQEVKYIEKQLNARRMLGKA' A
#
# COMPACT_ATOMS: atom_id res chain seq x y z
N MET A 1 17.20 4.91 4.93
CA MET A 1 15.75 4.79 4.70
C MET A 1 15.51 4.68 3.19
N ARG A 2 15.26 3.48 2.64
CA ARG A 2 14.79 3.36 1.25
C ARG A 2 13.35 2.86 1.28
N ASN A 3 12.45 3.83 1.50
CA ASN A 3 11.00 3.67 1.56
C ASN A 3 10.36 3.64 0.16
N ALA A 4 11.10 3.28 -0.90
CA ALA A 4 10.67 3.45 -2.29
C ALA A 4 9.35 2.71 -2.58
N GLU A 5 9.15 1.52 -2.01
CA GLU A 5 7.89 0.77 -2.12
C GLU A 5 6.70 1.47 -1.47
N LYS A 6 6.87 2.07 -0.28
CA LYS A 6 5.77 2.78 0.40
C LYS A 6 5.36 4.04 -0.36
N THR A 7 6.32 4.71 -1.00
CA THR A 7 6.05 5.85 -1.88
C THR A 7 5.21 5.44 -3.08
N ILE A 8 5.55 4.32 -3.75
CA ILE A 8 4.77 3.82 -4.90
C ILE A 8 3.36 3.43 -4.46
N ARG A 9 3.22 2.72 -3.33
CA ARG A 9 1.91 2.36 -2.75
C ARG A 9 1.04 3.59 -2.49
N LYS A 10 1.65 4.67 -1.98
CA LYS A 10 0.97 5.95 -1.78
C LYS A 10 0.56 6.60 -3.10
N GLN A 11 1.45 6.66 -4.10
CA GLN A 11 1.10 7.20 -5.42
C GLN A 11 -0.07 6.46 -6.08
N ILE A 12 -0.09 5.12 -5.99
CA ILE A 12 -1.20 4.30 -6.50
C ILE A 12 -2.49 4.64 -5.75
N ALA A 13 -2.44 4.74 -4.42
CA ALA A 13 -3.61 5.06 -3.62
C ALA A 13 -4.15 6.46 -3.95
N ASP A 14 -3.28 7.48 -4.00
CA ASP A 14 -3.63 8.85 -4.32
C ASP A 14 -4.27 8.95 -5.73
N ALA A 15 -3.68 8.28 -6.72
CA ALA A 15 -4.19 8.26 -8.10
C ALA A 15 -5.59 7.61 -8.22
N ASN A 16 -5.96 6.71 -7.31
CA ASN A 16 -7.24 6.02 -7.30
C ASN A 16 -8.21 6.59 -6.24
N GLY A 17 -7.86 7.69 -5.59
CA GLY A 17 -8.65 8.29 -4.50
C GLY A 17 -8.85 7.33 -3.32
N ILE A 18 -7.90 6.43 -3.07
CA ILE A 18 -7.89 5.50 -1.93
C ILE A 18 -7.21 6.20 -0.76
N VAL A 19 -7.88 6.25 0.39
CA VAL A 19 -7.26 6.72 1.63
C VAL A 19 -6.21 5.71 2.07
N TYR A 20 -4.94 6.10 2.03
CA TYR A 20 -3.82 5.25 2.41
C TYR A 20 -2.85 6.00 3.34
N GLU A 21 -2.77 5.53 4.58
CA GLU A 21 -1.83 6.01 5.57
C GLU A 21 -0.80 4.92 5.86
N PRO A 22 0.43 5.04 5.33
CA PRO A 22 1.46 4.03 5.53
C PRO A 22 1.82 3.94 7.02
N LYS A 23 1.77 2.73 7.57
CA LYS A 23 2.16 2.50 8.96
C LYS A 23 3.68 2.49 9.06
N LYS A 24 4.17 3.00 10.19
CA LYS A 24 5.59 2.90 10.53
C LYS A 24 5.96 1.43 10.67
N CYS A 25 6.95 0.99 9.90
CA CYS A 25 7.46 -0.37 10.01
C CYS A 25 8.35 -0.44 11.26
N ASN A 26 7.93 -1.23 12.25
CA ASN A 26 8.69 -1.44 13.50
C ASN A 26 9.63 -2.64 13.42
N PHE A 27 9.85 -3.19 12.22
CA PHE A 27 10.77 -4.30 12.01
C PHE A 27 12.20 -3.86 12.33
N LYS A 28 12.85 -4.51 13.30
CA LYS A 28 14.24 -4.24 13.68
C LYS A 28 15.19 -4.89 12.65
N GLY A 29 15.31 -4.26 11.49
CA GLY A 29 16.15 -4.70 10.38
C GLY A 29 15.83 -3.96 9.07
N GLU A 30 16.48 -4.33 7.97
CA GLU A 30 16.12 -3.81 6.66
C GLU A 30 14.78 -4.41 6.21
N CYS A 31 13.70 -3.63 6.31
CA CYS A 31 12.41 -4.04 5.78
C CYS A 31 12.42 -3.91 4.25
N ARG A 32 12.49 -5.05 3.55
CA ARG A 32 12.40 -5.16 2.08
C ARG A 32 10.97 -5.29 1.56
N GLY A 33 9.99 -4.75 2.30
CA GLY A 33 8.58 -4.79 1.89
C GLY A 33 7.83 -6.11 2.15
N THR A 34 8.50 -7.15 2.65
CA THR A 34 7.91 -8.49 2.92
C THR A 34 7.55 -8.74 4.38
N CYS A 35 7.64 -7.73 5.25
CA CYS A 35 7.17 -7.93 6.62
C CYS A 35 5.64 -7.99 6.67
N PRO A 36 5.03 -8.61 7.69
CA PRO A 36 3.59 -8.75 7.78
C PRO A 36 2.82 -7.41 7.67
N ALA A 37 3.39 -6.32 8.18
CA ALA A 37 2.79 -4.99 8.07
C ALA A 37 2.81 -4.48 6.62
N CYS A 38 3.91 -4.66 5.90
CA CYS A 38 4.01 -4.25 4.51
C CYS A 38 3.13 -5.12 3.59
N GLU A 39 3.00 -6.42 3.85
CA GLU A 39 2.07 -7.27 3.08
C GLU A 39 0.61 -6.89 3.32
N GLN A 40 0.24 -6.54 4.56
CA GLN A 40 -1.10 -6.03 4.87
C GLN A 40 -1.41 -4.73 4.13
N GLU A 41 -0.43 -3.82 4.01
CA GLU A 41 -0.58 -2.59 3.23
C GLU A 41 -0.84 -2.89 1.74
N VAL A 42 -0.13 -3.84 1.14
CA VAL A 42 -0.36 -4.25 -0.27
C VAL A 42 -1.76 -4.85 -0.43
N LYS A 43 -2.12 -5.83 0.40
CA LYS A 43 -3.44 -6.47 0.37
C LYS A 43 -4.59 -5.47 0.53
N TYR A 44 -4.41 -4.44 1.37
CA TYR A 44 -5.39 -3.38 1.52
C TYR A 44 -5.59 -2.62 0.20
N ILE A 45 -4.51 -2.13 -0.41
CA ILE A 45 -4.58 -1.38 -1.67
C ILE A 45 -5.18 -2.24 -2.78
N GLU A 46 -4.75 -3.49 -2.93
CA GLU A 46 -5.30 -4.43 -3.92
C GLU A 46 -6.82 -4.65 -3.73
N LYS A 47 -7.26 -4.83 -2.48
CA LYS A 47 -8.70 -4.97 -2.17
C LYS A 47 -9.48 -3.72 -2.56
N GLN A 48 -8.95 -2.53 -2.28
CA GLN A 48 -9.59 -1.25 -2.62
C GLN A 48 -9.64 -1.01 -4.13
N LEU A 49 -8.58 -1.39 -4.86
CA LEU A 49 -8.54 -1.32 -6.33
C LEU A 49 -9.53 -2.29 -6.96
N ASN A 50 -9.57 -3.54 -6.49
CA ASN A 50 -10.54 -4.53 -6.96
C ASN A 50 -11.97 -4.07 -6.71
N ALA A 51 -12.28 -3.54 -5.52
CA ALA A 51 -13.60 -2.99 -5.24
C ALA A 51 -13.98 -1.86 -6.21
N ARG A 52 -13.07 -0.93 -6.52
CA ARG A 52 -13.30 0.16 -7.48
C ARG A 52 -13.49 -0.35 -8.91
N ARG A 53 -12.69 -1.33 -9.34
CA ARG A 53 -12.80 -1.96 -10.65
C ARG A 53 -14.15 -2.65 -10.83
N MET A 54 -14.62 -3.38 -9.80
CA MET A 54 -15.94 -4.03 -9.81
C MET A 54 -17.09 -3.02 -9.86
N LEU A 55 -16.88 -1.80 -9.33
CA LEU A 55 -17.85 -0.70 -9.39
C LEU A 55 -17.78 0.12 -10.69
N GLY A 56 -16.91 -0.23 -11.64
CA GLY A 56 -16.75 0.50 -12.91
C GLY A 56 -16.16 1.91 -12.77
N LYS A 57 -15.49 2.21 -11.65
CA LYS A 57 -14.91 3.53 -11.35
C LYS A 57 -13.43 3.65 -11.76
N ALA A 58 -13.02 2.95 -12.82
CA ALA A 58 -11.65 2.95 -13.33
C ALA A 58 -11.48 4.01 -14.42
#